data_AF-A0AB72VCH0-F1
#
_entry.id   AF-A0AB72VCH0-F1
#
_cell.length_a   1.000
_cell.length_b   1.000
_cell.length_c   1.000
_cell.angle_alpha   90.00
_cell.angle_beta   90.00
_cell.angle_gamma   90.00
#
_symmetry.space_group_name_H-M   'P 1'
#
loop_
_entity.id
_entity.type
_entity.pdbx_description
1 polymer ?
#
loop_
_entity_poly.entity_id
_entity_poly.type
_entity_poly.pdbx_seq_one_letter_code
_entity_poly.pdbx_strand_id
1 'polypeptide(L)'
;MDTRRTNLRQWKILVALISAAVAALGGWCAYSFGHLADTVSWDCGGGSCATNDLVSLFMPAAFMSTLAACVFGAWAMGLIAPAIFIAVTAWAFRSGLQAAIADGYTSATSVGFEMTVSLILFIVAGLCFLGWIPMFINNRQVARKVRERAAGLSN
;
A
#
# COMPACT_ATOMS: atom_id res chain seq x y z
N MET A 1 6.88 21.11 -30.76
CA MET A 1 6.60 19.77 -30.22
C MET A 1 7.02 19.59 -28.75
N ASP A 2 7.38 20.67 -28.01
CA ASP A 2 8.05 20.53 -26.70
C ASP A 2 7.12 20.68 -25.48
N THR A 3 6.09 21.52 -25.58
CA THR A 3 5.17 21.85 -24.47
C THR A 3 4.35 20.67 -23.95
N ARG A 4 4.04 19.68 -24.82
CA ARG A 4 3.27 18.50 -24.41
C ARG A 4 4.10 17.53 -23.56
N ARG A 5 5.40 17.41 -23.83
CA ARG A 5 6.31 16.54 -23.06
C ARG A 5 6.64 17.15 -21.70
N THR A 6 6.85 18.46 -21.62
CA THR A 6 7.08 19.16 -20.36
C THR A 6 5.87 19.10 -19.43
N ASN A 7 4.66 19.33 -19.93
CA ASN A 7 3.43 19.20 -19.14
C ASN A 7 3.25 17.79 -18.58
N LEU A 8 3.45 16.75 -19.39
CA LEU A 8 3.33 15.35 -18.94
C LEU A 8 4.36 15.01 -17.84
N ARG A 9 5.59 15.52 -17.96
CA ARG A 9 6.64 15.31 -16.95
C ARG A 9 6.29 15.99 -15.63
N GLN A 10 5.79 17.22 -15.66
CA GLN A 10 5.32 17.93 -14.46
C GLN A 10 4.16 17.20 -13.77
N TRP A 11 3.18 16.71 -14.55
CA TRP A 11 2.09 15.90 -14.02
C TRP A 11 2.58 14.61 -13.34
N LYS A 12 3.53 13.90 -13.94
CA LYS A 12 4.12 12.70 -13.33
C LYS A 12 4.84 12.99 -12.02
N ILE A 13 5.58 14.11 -11.96
CA ILE A 13 6.26 14.54 -10.73
C ILE A 13 5.24 14.83 -9.64
N LEU A 14 4.17 15.58 -9.96
CA LEU A 14 3.10 15.88 -9.00
C LEU A 14 2.45 14.59 -8.46
N VAL A 15 2.10 13.65 -9.35
CA VAL A 15 1.50 12.37 -8.94
C VAL A 15 2.47 11.53 -8.12
N ALA A 16 3.77 11.53 -8.42
CA ALA A 16 4.78 10.85 -7.61
C ALA A 16 4.88 11.46 -6.20
N LEU A 17 4.84 12.79 -6.07
CA LEU A 17 4.86 13.49 -4.78
C LEU A 17 3.60 13.18 -3.95
N ILE A 18 2.42 13.21 -4.57
CA ILE A 18 1.16 12.85 -3.90
C ILE A 18 1.19 11.39 -3.46
N SER A 19 1.65 10.49 -4.34
CA SER A 19 1.80 9.07 -4.03
C SER A 19 2.73 8.84 -2.83
N ALA A 20 3.86 9.56 -2.77
CA ALA A 20 4.78 9.50 -1.62
C ALA A 20 4.14 10.04 -0.33
N ALA A 21 3.39 11.14 -0.40
CA ALA A 21 2.67 11.69 0.75
C ALA A 21 1.60 10.73 1.28
N VAL A 22 0.85 10.08 0.39
CA VAL A 22 -0.14 9.06 0.74
C VAL A 22 0.54 7.82 1.33
N ALA A 23 1.70 7.40 0.81
CA ALA A 23 2.49 6.32 1.40
C ALA A 23 2.99 6.68 2.80
N ALA A 24 3.43 7.92 3.02
CA ALA A 24 3.87 8.40 4.32
C ALA A 24 2.73 8.39 5.34
N LEU A 25 1.52 8.83 4.94
CA LEU A 25 0.31 8.72 5.75
C LEU A 25 0.00 7.24 6.09
N GLY A 26 0.11 6.35 5.11
CA GLY A 26 -0.10 4.92 5.31
C GLY A 26 0.91 4.29 6.26
N GLY A 27 2.19 4.66 6.13
CA GLY A 27 3.24 4.26 7.05
C GLY A 27 2.98 4.78 8.47
N TRP A 28 2.54 6.03 8.63
CA TRP A 28 2.15 6.58 9.93
C TRP A 28 0.98 5.81 10.57
N CYS A 29 -0.07 5.53 9.81
CA CYS A 29 -1.19 4.72 10.28
C CYS A 29 -0.75 3.30 10.65
N ALA A 30 0.11 2.68 9.85
CA ALA A 30 0.65 1.36 10.12
C ALA A 30 1.48 1.33 11.41
N TYR A 31 2.37 2.31 11.59
CA TYR A 31 3.13 2.48 12.82
C TYR A 31 2.20 2.68 14.02
N SER A 32 1.25 3.61 13.93
CA SER A 32 0.35 3.97 15.02
C SER A 32 -0.53 2.79 15.44
N PHE A 33 -1.03 2.03 14.47
CA PHE A 33 -1.76 0.79 14.74
C PHE A 33 -0.86 -0.23 15.43
N GLY A 34 0.34 -0.50 14.90
CA GLY A 34 1.29 -1.40 15.52
C GLY A 34 1.68 -0.99 16.93
N HIS A 35 1.72 0.31 17.21
CA HIS A 35 2.08 0.83 18.52
C HIS A 35 0.95 0.75 19.56
N LEU A 36 -0.31 0.91 19.13
CA LEU A 36 -1.46 1.11 20.01
C LEU A 36 -2.52 0.01 19.93
N ALA A 37 -2.32 -1.05 19.14
CA ALA A 37 -3.34 -2.08 18.92
C ALA A 37 -3.83 -2.72 20.23
N ASP A 38 -2.94 -2.96 21.18
CA ASP A 38 -3.27 -3.59 22.47
C ASP A 38 -3.94 -2.64 23.47
N THR A 39 -3.98 -1.33 23.18
CA THR A 39 -4.70 -0.36 24.01
C THR A 39 -6.17 -0.22 23.60
N VAL A 40 -6.60 -0.93 22.55
CA VAL A 40 -7.97 -0.88 22.05
C VAL A 40 -8.91 -1.60 22.99
N SER A 41 -9.95 -0.90 23.43
CA SER A 41 -11.07 -1.47 24.16
C SER A 41 -12.00 -2.21 23.20
N TRP A 42 -12.33 -3.46 23.52
CA TRP A 42 -13.22 -4.30 22.73
C TRP A 42 -14.47 -4.64 23.53
N ASP A 43 -15.63 -4.27 23.00
CA ASP A 43 -16.92 -4.71 23.48
C ASP A 43 -17.27 -6.03 22.80
N CYS A 44 -17.01 -7.14 23.50
CA CYS A 44 -17.30 -8.48 23.00
C CYS A 44 -18.64 -9.01 23.55
N GLY A 45 -19.56 -9.36 22.65
CA GLY A 45 -20.87 -9.91 22.98
C GLY A 45 -21.45 -10.74 21.84
N GLY A 46 -22.13 -11.86 22.18
CA GLY A 46 -22.87 -12.66 21.19
C GLY A 46 -22.02 -13.35 20.11
N GLY A 47 -20.73 -13.57 20.35
CA GLY A 47 -19.81 -14.17 19.36
C GLY A 47 -19.15 -13.17 18.42
N SER A 48 -19.31 -11.87 18.66
CA SER A 48 -18.63 -10.80 17.92
C SER A 48 -17.98 -9.80 18.87
N CYS A 49 -16.96 -9.09 18.39
CA CYS A 49 -16.33 -7.99 19.10
C CYS A 49 -16.39 -6.73 18.25
N ALA A 50 -16.73 -5.61 18.88
CA ALA A 50 -16.75 -4.29 18.26
C ALA A 50 -15.92 -3.32 19.10
N THR A 51 -15.45 -2.25 18.48
CA THR A 51 -14.74 -1.16 19.17
C THR A 51 -15.12 0.16 18.52
N ASN A 52 -15.23 1.20 19.35
CA ASN A 52 -15.39 2.58 18.90
C ASN A 52 -14.06 3.35 18.92
N ASP A 53 -12.95 2.69 19.28
CA ASP A 53 -11.65 3.34 19.34
C ASP A 53 -11.12 3.63 17.94
N LEU A 54 -10.69 4.88 17.76
CA LEU A 54 -10.15 5.39 16.50
C LEU A 54 -8.95 4.57 16.01
N VAL A 55 -8.18 3.97 16.93
CA VAL A 55 -7.00 3.16 16.62
C VAL A 55 -7.36 1.98 15.71
N SER A 56 -8.55 1.38 15.87
CA SER A 56 -9.02 0.28 15.02
C SER A 56 -9.11 0.64 13.53
N LEU A 57 -9.29 1.93 13.20
CA LEU A 57 -9.35 2.44 11.84
C LEU A 57 -7.97 2.61 11.19
N PHE A 58 -6.89 2.63 11.99
CA PHE A 58 -5.55 2.87 11.47
C PHE A 58 -5.05 1.75 10.58
N MET A 59 -5.40 0.48 10.85
CA MET A 59 -5.00 -0.63 9.97
C MET A 59 -5.71 -0.59 8.60
N PRO A 60 -7.05 -0.44 8.51
CA PRO A 60 -7.72 -0.19 7.24
C PRO A 60 -7.19 1.04 6.50
N ALA A 61 -6.93 2.15 7.22
CA ALA A 61 -6.39 3.36 6.63
C ALA A 61 -4.98 3.14 6.05
N ALA A 62 -4.11 2.39 6.75
CA ALA A 62 -2.78 2.02 6.28
C ALA A 62 -2.84 1.18 4.99
N PHE A 63 -3.76 0.21 4.91
CA PHE A 63 -3.96 -0.58 3.70
C PHE A 63 -4.43 0.27 2.52
N MET A 64 -5.50 1.05 2.70
CA MET A 64 -6.12 1.83 1.61
C MET A 64 -5.17 2.91 1.08
N SER A 65 -4.44 3.59 1.96
CA SER A 65 -3.43 4.57 1.57
C SER A 65 -2.25 3.91 0.84
N THR A 66 -1.73 2.79 1.34
CA THR A 66 -0.64 2.06 0.67
C THR A 66 -1.07 1.57 -0.71
N LEU A 67 -2.30 1.08 -0.86
CA LEU A 67 -2.87 0.69 -2.15
C LEU A 67 -2.97 1.87 -3.11
N ALA A 68 -3.51 3.01 -2.65
CA ALA A 68 -3.59 4.22 -3.46
C ALA A 68 -2.19 4.69 -3.89
N ALA A 69 -1.23 4.72 -2.97
CA ALA A 69 0.16 5.07 -3.26
C ALA A 69 0.77 4.12 -4.31
N CYS A 70 0.54 2.82 -4.21
CA CYS A 70 1.02 1.84 -5.20
C CYS A 70 0.44 2.10 -6.59
N VAL A 71 -0.87 2.35 -6.71
CA VAL A 71 -1.52 2.59 -8.00
C VAL A 71 -0.98 3.87 -8.66
N PHE A 72 -0.94 4.98 -7.90
CA PHE A 72 -0.45 6.26 -8.43
C PHE A 72 1.06 6.23 -8.70
N GLY A 73 1.83 5.59 -7.83
CA GLY A 73 3.28 5.43 -7.97
C GLY A 73 3.65 4.54 -9.15
N ALA A 74 2.93 3.44 -9.37
CA ALA A 74 3.13 2.56 -10.53
C ALA A 74 2.94 3.32 -11.85
N TRP A 75 1.95 4.20 -11.91
CA TRP A 75 1.70 5.03 -13.09
C TRP A 75 2.79 6.07 -13.32
N ALA A 76 3.30 6.71 -12.26
CA ALA A 76 4.29 7.78 -12.36
C ALA A 76 5.72 7.27 -12.57
N MET A 77 6.13 6.25 -11.81
CA MET A 77 7.51 5.78 -11.65
C MET A 77 7.74 4.31 -12.05
N GLY A 78 6.69 3.61 -12.48
CA GLY A 78 6.75 2.19 -12.83
C GLY A 78 6.70 1.25 -11.62
N LEU A 79 6.94 -0.04 -11.87
CA LEU A 79 6.72 -1.14 -10.90
C LEU A 79 7.61 -1.09 -9.65
N ILE A 80 8.64 -0.25 -9.64
CA ILE A 80 9.53 -0.07 -8.49
C ILE A 80 8.78 0.61 -7.33
N ALA A 81 7.87 1.54 -7.61
CA ALA A 81 7.17 2.30 -6.58
C ALA A 81 6.29 1.44 -5.66
N PRO A 82 5.43 0.53 -6.18
CA PRO A 82 4.69 -0.41 -5.33
C PRO A 82 5.57 -1.22 -4.37
N ALA A 83 6.68 -1.76 -4.86
CA ALA A 83 7.59 -2.56 -4.04
C ALA A 83 8.15 -1.74 -2.87
N ILE A 84 8.57 -0.49 -3.15
CA ILE A 84 9.08 0.42 -2.12
C ILE A 84 8.00 0.76 -1.10
N PHE A 85 6.80 1.15 -1.54
CA PHE A 85 5.75 1.57 -0.61
C PHE A 85 5.28 0.44 0.30
N ILE A 86 5.13 -0.77 -0.24
CA ILE A 86 4.77 -1.94 0.57
C ILE A 86 5.86 -2.26 1.58
N ALA A 87 7.13 -2.22 1.17
CA ALA A 87 8.26 -2.45 2.08
C ALA A 87 8.31 -1.40 3.21
N VAL A 88 8.09 -0.12 2.88
CA VAL A 88 8.08 0.98 3.86
C VAL A 88 6.91 0.84 4.83
N THR A 89 5.69 0.56 4.35
CA THR A 89 4.53 0.37 5.23
C THR A 89 4.72 -0.83 6.16
N ALA A 90 5.23 -1.95 5.65
CA ALA A 90 5.52 -3.14 6.45
C ALA A 90 6.60 -2.87 7.51
N TRP A 91 7.65 -2.13 7.15
CA TRP A 91 8.68 -1.70 8.09
C TRP A 91 8.14 -0.75 9.16
N ALA A 92 7.26 0.18 8.80
CA ALA A 92 6.64 1.11 9.75
C ALA A 92 5.74 0.36 10.75
N PHE A 93 4.94 -0.60 10.30
CA PHE A 93 4.14 -1.48 11.17
C PHE A 93 5.03 -2.25 12.16
N ARG A 94 6.10 -2.89 11.66
CA ARG A 94 7.06 -3.60 12.50
C ARG A 94 7.70 -2.69 13.55
N SER A 95 8.08 -1.48 13.15
CA SER A 95 8.68 -0.49 14.05
C SER A 95 7.71 -0.04 15.13
N GLY A 96 6.43 0.14 14.80
CA GLY A 96 5.38 0.48 15.76
C GLY A 96 5.20 -0.58 16.84
N LEU A 97 5.15 -1.84 16.44
CA LEU A 97 5.06 -2.95 17.40
C LEU A 97 6.34 -3.09 18.26
N GLN A 98 7.53 -2.85 17.69
CA GLN A 98 8.76 -2.81 18.48
C GLN A 98 8.73 -1.69 19.53
N ALA A 99 8.17 -0.54 19.18
CA ALA A 99 7.94 0.55 20.13
C ALA A 99 6.89 0.16 21.19
N ALA A 100 5.80 -0.52 20.82
CA ALA A 100 4.81 -1.02 21.78
C ALA A 100 5.42 -1.98 22.83
N ILE A 101 6.33 -2.85 22.38
CA ILE A 101 7.06 -3.75 23.28
C ILE A 101 7.99 -2.96 24.21
N ALA A 102 8.72 -1.98 23.68
CA ALA A 102 9.63 -1.16 24.47
C ALA A 102 8.89 -0.33 25.54
N ASP A 103 7.70 0.17 25.20
CA ASP A 103 6.86 0.98 26.10
C ASP A 103 5.96 0.12 27.01
N GLY A 104 6.01 -1.21 26.87
CA GLY A 104 5.33 -2.16 27.75
C GLY A 104 3.84 -2.36 27.47
N TYR A 105 3.31 -1.86 26.34
CA TYR A 105 1.93 -2.10 25.93
C TYR A 105 1.70 -3.54 25.47
N THR A 106 2.73 -4.20 24.94
CA THR A 106 2.63 -5.52 24.34
C THR A 106 3.76 -6.44 24.82
N SER A 107 3.44 -7.70 25.13
CA SER A 107 4.47 -8.69 25.46
C SER A 107 5.23 -9.16 24.22
N ALA A 108 6.56 -9.27 24.26
CA ALA A 108 7.36 -9.73 23.11
C ALA A 108 6.97 -11.14 22.61
N THR A 109 6.37 -11.97 23.47
CA THR A 109 5.98 -13.35 23.18
C THR A 109 4.65 -13.47 22.43
N SER A 110 3.73 -12.50 22.54
CA SER A 110 2.41 -12.58 21.88
C SER A 110 2.47 -12.21 20.39
N VAL A 111 3.36 -11.29 20.02
CA VAL A 111 3.33 -10.59 18.73
C VAL A 111 4.09 -11.28 17.60
N GLY A 112 4.96 -12.25 17.91
CA GLY A 112 5.87 -12.83 16.91
C GLY A 112 5.15 -13.54 15.76
N PHE A 113 4.03 -14.21 16.06
CA PHE A 113 3.23 -14.89 15.04
C PHE A 113 2.41 -13.91 14.21
N GLU A 114 1.74 -12.95 14.84
CA GLU A 114 0.91 -11.94 14.19
C GLU A 114 1.72 -11.01 13.29
N MET A 115 2.90 -10.57 13.76
CA MET A 115 3.89 -9.86 12.95
C MET A 115 4.23 -10.61 11.68
N THR A 116 4.49 -11.92 11.80
CA THR A 116 4.92 -12.77 10.69
C THR A 116 3.79 -12.94 9.68
N VAL A 117 2.57 -13.18 10.14
CA VAL A 117 1.38 -13.33 9.28
C VAL A 117 1.04 -12.02 8.56
N SER A 118 1.02 -10.89 9.27
CA SER A 118 0.76 -9.58 8.66
C SER A 118 1.81 -9.21 7.62
N LEU A 119 3.09 -9.47 7.89
CA LEU A 119 4.18 -9.25 6.95
C LEU A 119 4.04 -10.13 5.70
N ILE A 120 3.71 -11.42 5.88
CA ILE A 120 3.46 -12.36 4.78
C ILE A 120 2.28 -11.87 3.93
N LEU A 121 1.18 -11.41 4.54
CA LEU A 121 0.02 -10.91 3.80
C LEU A 121 0.36 -9.64 3.01
N PHE A 122 1.17 -8.73 3.56
CA PHE A 122 1.66 -7.56 2.82
C PHE A 122 2.56 -7.97 1.65
N ILE A 123 3.45 -8.95 1.84
CA ILE A 123 4.32 -9.48 0.79
C ILE A 123 3.48 -10.14 -0.31
N VAL A 124 2.52 -11.00 0.05
CA VAL A 124 1.62 -11.67 -0.90
C VAL A 124 0.78 -10.64 -1.67
N ALA A 125 0.22 -9.64 -0.99
CA ALA A 125 -0.50 -8.55 -1.65
C ALA A 125 0.39 -7.79 -2.63
N GLY A 126 1.64 -7.51 -2.25
CA GLY A 126 2.63 -6.89 -3.14
C GLY A 126 2.99 -7.75 -4.36
N LEU A 127 3.20 -9.04 -4.17
CA LEU A 127 3.48 -9.98 -5.26
C LEU A 127 2.28 -10.13 -6.21
N CYS A 128 1.07 -10.20 -5.68
CA CYS A 128 -0.16 -10.20 -6.48
C CYS A 128 -0.28 -8.93 -7.33
N PHE A 129 0.02 -7.76 -6.75
CA PHE A 129 0.02 -6.49 -7.49
C PHE A 129 1.11 -6.41 -8.56
N LEU A 130 2.32 -6.90 -8.26
CA LEU A 130 3.41 -7.00 -9.23
C LEU A 130 3.10 -7.98 -10.37
N GLY A 131 2.27 -8.99 -10.14
CA GLY A 131 1.76 -9.87 -11.21
C GLY A 131 0.64 -9.23 -12.04
N TRP A 132 -0.23 -8.44 -11.42
CA TRP A 132 -1.40 -7.84 -12.09
C TRP A 132 -1.06 -6.63 -12.97
N ILE A 133 -0.16 -5.75 -12.52
CA ILE A 133 0.16 -4.51 -13.25
C ILE A 133 0.78 -4.80 -14.65
N PRO A 134 1.76 -5.72 -14.80
CA PRO A 134 2.26 -6.12 -16.11
C PRO A 134 1.16 -6.73 -16.97
N MET A 135 0.30 -7.59 -16.41
CA MET A 135 -0.78 -8.24 -17.15
C MET A 135 -1.77 -7.21 -17.72
N PHE A 136 -2.12 -6.18 -16.95
CA PHE A 136 -3.03 -5.13 -17.37
C PHE A 136 -2.42 -4.19 -18.43
N ILE A 137 -1.15 -3.81 -18.26
CA ILE A 137 -0.42 -2.99 -19.24
C ILE A 137 -0.23 -3.76 -20.54
N ASN A 138 0.17 -5.03 -20.47
CA ASN A 138 0.39 -5.87 -21.63
C ASN A 138 -0.93 -6.10 -22.38
N ASN A 139 -2.04 -6.38 -21.67
CA ASN A 139 -3.36 -6.50 -22.28
C ASN A 139 -3.81 -5.23 -23.00
N ARG A 140 -3.54 -4.03 -22.47
CA ARG A 140 -3.87 -2.77 -23.16
C ARG A 140 -2.99 -2.50 -24.37
N GLN A 141 -1.70 -2.82 -24.32
CA GLN A 141 -0.82 -2.69 -25.48
C GLN A 141 -1.18 -3.70 -26.59
N VAL A 142 -1.51 -4.93 -26.21
CA VAL A 142 -2.00 -5.96 -27.13
C VAL A 142 -3.34 -5.53 -27.74
N ALA A 143 -4.31 -5.11 -26.93
CA ALA A 143 -5.60 -4.62 -27.42
C ALA A 143 -5.46 -3.42 -28.38
N ARG A 144 -4.52 -2.51 -28.10
CA ARG A 144 -4.22 -1.37 -28.97
C ARG A 144 -3.60 -1.82 -30.29
N LYS A 145 -2.60 -2.70 -30.27
CA LYS A 145 -1.99 -3.28 -31.48
C LYS A 145 -3.00 -4.06 -32.31
N VAL A 146 -3.91 -4.80 -31.68
CA VAL A 146 -4.99 -5.54 -32.37
C VAL A 146 -5.96 -4.56 -33.04
N ARG A 147 -6.34 -3.45 -32.39
CA ARG A 147 -7.16 -2.40 -33.00
C ARG A 147 -6.44 -1.67 -34.13
N GLU A 148 -5.15 -1.36 -33.98
CA GLU A 148 -4.33 -0.72 -35.02
C GLU A 148 -4.18 -1.63 -36.27
N ARG A 149 -4.02 -2.94 -36.07
CA ARG A 149 -4.07 -3.94 -37.16
C ARG A 149 -5.44 -4.05 -37.81
N ALA A 150 -6.51 -4.11 -37.01
CA ALA A 150 -7.88 -4.21 -37.52
C ALA A 150 -8.31 -2.94 -38.30
N ALA A 151 -7.74 -1.78 -37.95
CA ALA A 151 -7.97 -0.51 -38.65
C ALA A 151 -7.07 -0.31 -39.88
N GLY A 152 -6.16 -1.26 -40.20
CA GLY A 152 -5.21 -1.12 -41.31
C GLY A 152 -4.16 -0.03 -41.11
N LEU A 153 -3.94 0.41 -39.87
CA LEU A 153 -3.04 1.52 -39.52
C LEU A 153 -1.63 1.06 -39.16
N SER A 154 -1.39 -0.25 -39.08
CA SER A 154 -0.06 -0.82 -38.86
C SER A 154 0.27 -1.81 -39.97
N ASN A 155 1.40 -1.60 -40.64
CA ASN A 155 1.98 -2.52 -41.61
C ASN A 155 2.31 -3.89 -41.00
#